data_AF-K2BR71-F1
#
_entry.id   AF-K2BR71-F1
#
_cell.length_a   1.000
_cell.length_b   1.000
_cell.length_c   1.000
_cell.angle_alpha   90.00
_cell.angle_beta   90.00
_cell.angle_gamma   90.00
#
_symmetry.space_group_name_H-M   'P 1'
#
loop_
_entity.id
_entity.type
_entity.pdbx_description
1 polymer ?
#
loop_
_entity_poly.entity_id
_entity_poly.type
_entity_poly.pdbx_seq_one_letter_code
_entity_poly.pdbx_strand_id
1 'polypeptide(L)'
;LKLGEGIAGEVAATGNAILCMDCKSDERFKNYDTQNDLKSPDTLISVPLTVHGNTMGVINLTDRSNSRAFSNEDLDLLLAIAKQMAMSIDNAKLHDLSISDGLTELYIRRFFEIRLEDEIKRARRFSFPLTLVMFDVDGLTRINEKHSRKAGDVVLFEIARILKDSVRATDIPARFGDEEFAVILAHTTAEQALIFAERLRERIANTKIKTLSGEVQVTVSVGIGEYEASIERHYQLVEHTQKAVEGSKQQGKNRTTTWRKEDQKS
;
A
#
# COMPACT_ATOMS: atom_id res chain seq x y z
N LEU A 1 -22.62 -3.92 -18.80
CA LEU A 1 -22.52 -4.94 -19.87
C LEU A 1 -22.19 -6.26 -19.22
N LYS A 2 -22.99 -7.30 -19.45
CA LYS A 2 -22.69 -8.67 -19.00
C LYS A 2 -21.62 -9.29 -19.91
N LEU A 3 -20.93 -10.33 -19.42
CA LEU A 3 -20.07 -11.16 -20.26
C LEU A 3 -20.90 -11.74 -21.43
N GLY A 4 -20.36 -11.65 -22.65
CA GLY A 4 -21.04 -12.04 -23.89
C GLY A 4 -22.07 -11.04 -24.45
N GLU A 5 -22.30 -9.90 -23.78
CA GLU A 5 -23.25 -8.88 -24.23
C GLU A 5 -22.53 -7.72 -24.94
N GLY A 6 -22.91 -7.45 -26.19
CA GLY A 6 -22.25 -6.45 -27.04
C GLY A 6 -20.82 -6.82 -27.42
N ILE A 7 -20.17 -6.00 -28.24
CA ILE A 7 -18.80 -6.29 -28.70
C ILE A 7 -17.83 -6.38 -27.51
N ALA A 8 -17.89 -5.44 -26.57
CA ALA A 8 -17.04 -5.45 -25.39
C ALA A 8 -17.24 -6.71 -24.52
N GLY A 9 -18.48 -7.18 -24.35
CA GLY A 9 -18.79 -8.38 -23.59
C GLY A 9 -18.33 -9.65 -24.29
N GLU A 10 -18.40 -9.70 -25.62
CA GLU A 10 -17.89 -10.81 -26.43
C GLU A 10 -16.36 -10.90 -26.37
N VAL A 11 -15.65 -9.78 -26.51
CA VAL A 11 -14.19 -9.73 -26.34
C VAL A 11 -13.80 -10.17 -24.92
N ALA A 12 -14.53 -9.73 -23.90
CA ALA A 12 -14.27 -10.15 -22.52
C ALA A 12 -14.49 -11.66 -22.29
N ALA A 13 -15.45 -12.27 -22.99
CA ALA A 13 -15.78 -13.70 -22.85
C ALA A 13 -14.85 -14.61 -23.67
N THR A 14 -14.45 -14.17 -24.85
CA THR A 14 -13.68 -14.99 -25.80
C THR A 14 -12.17 -14.75 -25.69
N GLY A 15 -11.75 -13.59 -25.20
CA GLY A 15 -10.36 -13.16 -25.23
C GLY A 15 -9.84 -12.84 -26.64
N ASN A 16 -10.73 -12.67 -27.62
CA ASN A 16 -10.39 -12.34 -29.01
C ASN A 16 -10.74 -10.88 -29.30
N ALA A 17 -9.81 -10.15 -29.92
CA ALA A 17 -10.08 -8.77 -30.31
C ALA A 17 -11.04 -8.67 -31.51
N ILE A 18 -11.81 -7.59 -31.55
CA ILE A 18 -12.81 -7.33 -32.57
C ILE A 18 -12.60 -5.92 -33.14
N LEU A 19 -12.48 -5.85 -34.46
CA LEU A 19 -12.53 -4.61 -35.24
C LEU A 19 -13.88 -4.54 -35.95
N CYS A 20 -14.70 -3.58 -35.55
CA CYS A 20 -16.03 -3.32 -36.10
C CYS A 20 -15.98 -2.06 -36.98
N MET A 21 -16.22 -2.25 -38.27
CA MET A 21 -16.12 -1.19 -39.29
C MET A 21 -17.44 -0.51 -39.62
N ASP A 22 -18.56 -1.11 -39.20
CA ASP A 22 -19.90 -0.54 -39.30
C ASP A 22 -20.71 -0.99 -38.08
N CYS A 23 -20.55 -0.29 -36.97
CA CYS A 23 -21.20 -0.71 -35.73
C CYS A 23 -22.67 -0.31 -35.64
N LYS A 24 -23.15 0.54 -36.57
CA LYS A 24 -24.57 0.91 -36.69
C LYS A 24 -25.43 -0.22 -37.22
N SER A 25 -24.88 -1.07 -38.08
CA SER A 25 -25.58 -2.25 -38.62
C SER A 25 -25.32 -3.52 -37.82
N ASP A 26 -24.37 -3.51 -36.88
CA ASP A 26 -23.97 -4.67 -36.10
C ASP A 26 -25.04 -5.04 -35.05
N GLU A 27 -25.50 -6.30 -35.10
CA GLU A 27 -26.58 -6.78 -34.23
C GLU A 27 -26.24 -6.70 -32.74
N ARG A 28 -24.95 -6.73 -32.41
CA ARG A 28 -24.46 -6.68 -31.03
C ARG A 28 -24.67 -5.32 -30.37
N PHE A 29 -25.01 -4.28 -31.14
CA PHE A 29 -25.36 -2.97 -30.62
C PHE A 29 -26.87 -2.67 -30.57
N LYS A 30 -27.72 -3.54 -31.13
CA LYS A 30 -29.18 -3.30 -31.25
C LYS A 30 -29.88 -2.99 -29.91
N ASN A 31 -29.41 -3.57 -28.80
CA ASN A 31 -29.96 -3.32 -27.46
C ASN A 31 -29.31 -2.12 -26.73
N TYR A 32 -28.12 -1.70 -27.17
CA TYR A 32 -27.34 -0.63 -26.56
C TYR A 32 -27.96 0.74 -26.82
N ASP A 33 -28.39 0.98 -28.07
CA ASP A 33 -29.01 2.23 -28.51
C ASP A 33 -30.39 2.45 -27.88
N THR A 34 -31.14 1.38 -27.65
CA THR A 34 -32.50 1.44 -27.10
C THR A 34 -32.56 1.65 -25.59
N GLN A 35 -31.53 1.25 -24.84
CA GLN A 35 -31.55 1.29 -23.37
C GLN A 35 -30.81 2.49 -22.77
N ASN A 36 -29.83 3.06 -23.48
CA ASN A 36 -28.93 4.07 -22.91
C ASN A 36 -29.00 5.46 -23.59
N ASP A 37 -29.89 5.69 -24.57
CA ASP A 37 -29.98 6.94 -25.35
C ASP A 37 -28.65 7.38 -26.01
N LEU A 38 -27.69 6.46 -26.11
CA LEU A 38 -26.38 6.63 -26.73
C LEU A 38 -26.45 6.07 -28.15
N LYS A 39 -25.85 6.77 -29.11
CA LYS A 39 -25.71 6.26 -30.48
C LYS A 39 -24.55 5.29 -30.57
N SER A 40 -24.75 4.18 -31.27
CA SER A 40 -23.68 3.28 -31.67
C SER A 40 -22.59 4.05 -32.43
N PRO A 41 -21.31 3.75 -32.16
CA PRO A 41 -20.21 4.37 -32.89
C PRO A 41 -20.25 3.98 -34.38
N ASP A 42 -19.56 4.74 -35.23
CA ASP A 42 -19.35 4.36 -36.63
C ASP A 42 -18.37 3.19 -36.71
N THR A 43 -17.27 3.27 -35.96
CA THR A 43 -16.24 2.23 -35.91
C THR A 43 -15.74 2.00 -34.49
N LEU A 44 -15.35 0.76 -34.19
CA LEU A 44 -14.86 0.37 -32.87
C LEU A 44 -13.75 -0.67 -32.97
N ILE A 45 -12.67 -0.46 -32.21
CA ILE A 45 -11.70 -1.51 -31.87
C ILE A 45 -11.95 -1.91 -30.42
N SER A 46 -12.16 -3.19 -30.17
CA SER A 46 -12.16 -3.75 -28.81
C SER A 46 -11.06 -4.80 -28.69
N VAL A 47 -10.16 -4.61 -27.72
CA VAL A 47 -9.08 -5.56 -27.43
C VAL A 47 -9.14 -6.03 -25.98
N PRO A 48 -8.78 -7.30 -25.71
CA PRO A 48 -8.78 -7.82 -24.35
C PRO A 48 -7.49 -7.45 -23.61
N LEU A 49 -7.61 -7.23 -22.31
CA LEU A 49 -6.49 -7.18 -21.36
C LEU A 49 -6.27 -8.58 -20.79
N THR A 50 -5.43 -9.37 -21.45
CA THR A 50 -5.21 -10.78 -21.10
C THR A 50 -3.81 -11.03 -20.55
N VAL A 51 -3.73 -11.72 -19.42
CA VAL A 51 -2.48 -12.23 -18.83
C VAL A 51 -2.67 -13.71 -18.52
N HIS A 52 -1.70 -14.55 -18.88
CA HIS A 52 -1.73 -16.00 -18.64
C HIS A 52 -3.04 -16.72 -19.09
N GLY A 53 -3.66 -16.25 -20.17
CA GLY A 53 -4.91 -16.82 -20.70
C GLY A 53 -6.18 -16.39 -19.96
N ASN A 54 -6.08 -15.49 -18.98
CA ASN A 54 -7.22 -14.91 -18.27
C ASN A 54 -7.45 -13.46 -18.71
N THR A 55 -8.67 -13.15 -19.18
CA THR A 55 -9.05 -11.80 -19.60
C THR A 55 -9.57 -11.00 -18.41
N MET A 56 -8.81 -9.98 -18.01
CA MET A 56 -9.09 -9.14 -16.84
C MET A 56 -10.04 -7.98 -17.14
N GLY A 57 -10.19 -7.63 -18.43
CA GLY A 57 -10.98 -6.51 -18.90
C GLY A 57 -10.80 -6.30 -20.39
N VAL A 58 -11.37 -5.22 -20.92
CA VAL A 58 -11.30 -4.86 -22.34
C VAL A 58 -11.04 -3.37 -22.49
N ILE A 59 -10.30 -2.99 -23.53
CA ILE A 59 -10.12 -1.61 -23.97
C ILE A 59 -10.93 -1.41 -25.25
N ASN A 60 -11.75 -0.37 -25.27
CA ASN A 60 -12.52 0.03 -26.44
C ASN A 60 -12.03 1.39 -26.93
N LEU A 61 -11.74 1.49 -28.23
CA LEU A 61 -11.59 2.75 -28.94
C LEU A 61 -12.73 2.89 -29.93
N THR A 62 -13.39 4.05 -29.92
CA THR A 62 -14.51 4.38 -30.80
C THR A 62 -14.21 5.65 -31.58
N ASP A 63 -14.72 5.74 -32.81
CA ASP A 63 -14.82 6.96 -33.60
C ASP A 63 -13.57 7.84 -33.62
N ARG A 64 -12.68 7.56 -34.57
CA ARG A 64 -11.45 8.34 -34.75
C ARG A 64 -11.79 9.80 -35.10
N SER A 65 -11.17 10.75 -34.38
CA SER A 65 -11.43 12.19 -34.52
C SER A 65 -11.18 12.79 -35.90
N ASN A 66 -10.42 12.10 -36.76
CA ASN A 66 -10.11 12.53 -38.12
C ASN A 66 -10.98 11.85 -39.19
N SER A 67 -12.06 11.18 -38.79
CA SER A 67 -13.00 10.45 -39.66
C SER A 67 -12.37 9.35 -40.52
N ARG A 68 -11.12 8.94 -40.26
CA ARG A 68 -10.50 7.76 -40.89
C ARG A 68 -10.93 6.50 -40.15
N ALA A 69 -11.45 5.53 -40.90
CA ALA A 69 -11.78 4.22 -40.34
C ALA A 69 -10.53 3.51 -39.77
N PHE A 70 -10.72 2.75 -38.71
CA PHE A 70 -9.66 1.93 -38.12
C PHE A 70 -9.17 0.86 -39.10
N SER A 71 -7.90 0.50 -38.97
CA SER A 71 -7.22 -0.51 -39.77
C SER A 71 -6.69 -1.65 -38.91
N ASN A 72 -6.24 -2.74 -39.54
CA ASN A 72 -5.56 -3.82 -38.83
C ASN A 72 -4.24 -3.35 -38.16
N GLU A 73 -3.58 -2.34 -38.72
CA GLU A 73 -2.38 -1.73 -38.10
C GLU A 73 -2.73 -1.03 -36.78
N ASP A 74 -3.88 -0.34 -36.73
CA ASP A 74 -4.37 0.28 -35.50
C ASP A 74 -4.75 -0.80 -34.46
N LEU A 75 -5.31 -1.93 -34.90
CA LEU A 75 -5.62 -3.08 -34.05
C LEU A 75 -4.35 -3.72 -33.46
N ASP A 76 -3.33 -3.97 -34.29
CA ASP A 76 -2.06 -4.55 -33.86
C ASP A 76 -1.34 -3.66 -32.85
N LEU A 77 -1.33 -2.35 -33.09
CA LEU A 77 -0.79 -1.37 -32.14
C LEU A 77 -1.55 -1.41 -30.82
N LEU A 78 -2.89 -1.43 -30.87
CA LEU A 78 -3.70 -1.46 -29.66
C LEU A 78 -3.53 -2.78 -28.89
N LEU A 79 -3.38 -3.91 -29.58
CA LEU A 79 -3.07 -5.21 -28.98
C LEU A 79 -1.72 -5.18 -28.24
N ALA A 80 -0.68 -4.57 -28.82
CA ALA A 80 0.62 -4.43 -28.18
C ALA A 80 0.54 -3.57 -26.90
N ILE A 81 -0.17 -2.45 -26.97
CA ILE A 81 -0.41 -1.55 -25.82
C ILE A 81 -1.22 -2.28 -24.73
N ALA A 82 -2.30 -2.95 -25.12
CA ALA A 82 -3.17 -3.70 -24.21
C ALA A 82 -2.41 -4.81 -23.48
N LYS A 83 -1.53 -5.54 -24.19
CA LYS A 83 -0.67 -6.55 -23.57
C LYS A 83 0.26 -5.93 -22.50
N GLN A 84 0.90 -4.81 -22.81
CA GLN A 84 1.76 -4.12 -21.84
C GLN A 84 0.98 -3.61 -20.62
N MET A 85 -0.20 -3.04 -20.84
CA MET A 85 -1.10 -2.59 -19.77
C MET A 85 -1.56 -3.75 -18.90
N ALA A 86 -1.97 -4.87 -19.51
CA ALA A 86 -2.44 -6.05 -18.79
C ALA A 86 -1.35 -6.60 -17.85
N MET A 87 -0.10 -6.73 -18.33
CA MET A 87 1.03 -7.14 -17.49
C MET A 87 1.30 -6.17 -16.33
N SER A 88 1.25 -4.85 -16.57
CA SER A 88 1.46 -3.86 -15.51
C SER A 88 0.36 -3.90 -14.45
N ILE A 89 -0.90 -4.09 -14.86
CA ILE A 89 -2.04 -4.24 -13.93
C ILE A 89 -1.92 -5.53 -13.13
N ASP A 90 -1.53 -6.64 -13.76
CA ASP A 90 -1.33 -7.92 -13.07
C ASP A 90 -0.19 -7.83 -12.04
N ASN A 91 0.93 -7.22 -12.40
CA ASN A 91 2.03 -6.95 -11.47
C ASN A 91 1.60 -6.06 -10.29
N ALA A 92 0.80 -5.01 -10.54
CA ALA A 92 0.27 -4.17 -9.47
C ALA A 92 -0.66 -4.95 -8.54
N LYS A 93 -1.50 -5.86 -9.09
CA LYS A 93 -2.35 -6.74 -8.28
C LYS A 93 -1.55 -7.75 -7.44
N LEU A 94 -0.48 -8.31 -7.99
CA LEU A 94 0.42 -9.18 -7.24
C LEU A 94 1.13 -8.42 -6.12
N HIS A 95 1.53 -7.18 -6.36
CA HIS A 95 2.04 -6.28 -5.32
C HIS A 95 1.00 -6.01 -4.24
N ASP A 96 -0.27 -5.82 -4.62
CA ASP A 96 -1.40 -5.65 -3.69
C ASP A 96 -1.73 -6.91 -2.88
N LEU A 97 -1.32 -8.10 -3.34
CA LEU A 97 -1.46 -9.37 -2.62
C LEU A 97 -0.32 -9.64 -1.64
N SER A 98 0.79 -8.92 -1.73
CA SER A 98 1.88 -9.07 -0.76
C SER A 98 1.47 -8.42 0.56
N ILE A 99 1.43 -9.21 1.63
CA ILE A 99 1.19 -8.70 2.99
C ILE A 99 2.48 -8.18 3.64
N SER A 100 3.64 -8.43 3.02
CA SER A 100 4.97 -8.14 3.58
C SER A 100 5.82 -7.27 2.66
N ASP A 101 6.67 -6.45 3.27
CA ASP A 101 7.65 -5.59 2.62
C ASP A 101 8.84 -6.42 2.12
N GLY A 102 9.25 -6.22 0.87
CA GLY A 102 10.28 -7.04 0.23
C GLY A 102 11.70 -6.86 0.80
N LEU A 103 11.98 -5.73 1.46
CA LEU A 103 13.30 -5.48 2.06
C LEU A 103 13.36 -5.98 3.51
N THR A 104 12.36 -5.63 4.30
CA THR A 104 12.36 -5.85 5.76
C THR A 104 11.64 -7.12 6.18
N GLU A 105 10.86 -7.72 5.27
CA GLU A 105 9.96 -8.85 5.52
C GLU A 105 8.99 -8.60 6.69
N LEU A 106 8.77 -7.34 7.05
CA LEU A 106 7.72 -6.92 7.99
C LEU A 106 6.40 -6.76 7.25
N TYR A 107 5.29 -6.69 7.97
CA TYR A 107 4.02 -6.39 7.33
C TYR A 107 4.03 -4.99 6.68
N ILE A 108 3.38 -4.86 5.54
CA ILE A 108 3.17 -3.54 4.92
C ILE A 108 2.06 -2.77 5.65
N ARG A 109 2.10 -1.44 5.54
CA ARG A 109 1.09 -0.53 6.11
C ARG A 109 -0.35 -0.98 5.91
N ARG A 110 -0.74 -1.33 4.68
CA ARG A 110 -2.11 -1.72 4.35
C ARG A 110 -2.58 -2.93 5.17
N PHE A 111 -1.74 -3.96 5.28
CA PHE A 111 -2.07 -5.15 6.09
C PHE A 111 -2.08 -4.81 7.58
N PHE A 112 -1.14 -3.99 8.03
CA PHE A 112 -1.06 -3.54 9.41
C PHE A 112 -2.33 -2.77 9.85
N GLU A 113 -2.84 -1.86 9.03
CA GLU A 113 -4.06 -1.08 9.34
C GLU A 113 -5.31 -1.98 9.45
N ILE A 114 -5.42 -3.01 8.59
CA ILE A 114 -6.47 -4.04 8.69
C ILE A 114 -6.37 -4.76 10.05
N ARG A 115 -5.15 -5.20 10.42
CA ARG A 115 -4.92 -5.87 11.70
C ARG A 115 -5.18 -4.96 12.90
N LEU A 116 -4.83 -3.68 12.81
CA LEU A 116 -5.11 -2.70 13.85
C LEU A 116 -6.61 -2.52 14.08
N GLU A 117 -7.40 -2.46 13.00
CA GLU A 117 -8.86 -2.38 13.12
C GLU A 117 -9.45 -3.60 13.83
N ASP A 118 -8.96 -4.81 13.50
CA ASP A 118 -9.38 -6.04 14.17
C ASP A 118 -9.00 -6.04 15.65
N GLU A 119 -7.78 -5.64 15.99
CA GLU A 119 -7.34 -5.58 17.39
C GLU A 119 -8.09 -4.53 18.20
N ILE A 120 -8.46 -3.39 17.62
CA ILE A 120 -9.35 -2.41 18.28
C ILE A 120 -10.72 -3.02 18.57
N LYS A 121 -11.32 -3.76 17.62
CA LYS A 121 -12.60 -4.45 17.84
C LYS A 121 -12.49 -5.47 18.99
N ARG A 122 -11.38 -6.21 19.05
CA ARG A 122 -11.10 -7.18 20.13
C ARG A 122 -10.91 -6.49 21.47
N ALA A 123 -10.06 -5.45 21.52
CA ALA A 123 -9.78 -4.68 22.73
C ALA A 123 -11.06 -4.05 23.30
N ARG A 124 -11.91 -3.48 22.43
CA ARG A 124 -13.22 -2.95 22.81
C ARG A 124 -14.15 -4.03 23.38
N ARG A 125 -14.21 -5.20 22.74
CA ARG A 125 -15.10 -6.30 23.15
C ARG A 125 -14.67 -6.95 24.47
N PHE A 126 -13.38 -7.13 24.68
CA PHE A 126 -12.83 -7.88 25.81
C PHE A 126 -12.18 -6.99 26.88
N SER A 127 -12.22 -5.68 26.69
CA SER A 127 -11.70 -4.66 27.62
C SER A 127 -10.25 -4.89 28.05
N PHE A 128 -9.39 -5.25 27.09
CA PHE A 128 -7.94 -5.36 27.34
C PHE A 128 -7.20 -4.13 26.79
N PRO A 129 -6.05 -3.76 27.38
CA PRO A 129 -5.26 -2.63 26.90
C PRO A 129 -4.60 -2.94 25.56
N LEU A 130 -4.66 -2.00 24.62
CA LEU A 130 -4.08 -2.11 23.29
C LEU A 130 -3.25 -0.86 23.05
N THR A 131 -1.98 -1.01 22.70
CA THR A 131 -1.09 0.12 22.47
C THR A 131 -0.43 0.03 21.10
N LEU A 132 -0.39 1.15 20.39
CA LEU A 132 0.34 1.33 19.15
C LEU A 132 1.68 2.02 19.46
N VAL A 133 2.77 1.44 18.97
CA VAL A 133 4.09 2.07 18.97
C VAL A 133 4.46 2.36 17.52
N MET A 134 4.85 3.60 17.22
CA MET A 134 5.39 3.98 15.91
C MET A 134 6.75 4.63 16.10
N PHE A 135 7.65 4.46 15.15
CA PHE A 135 8.94 5.14 15.20
C PHE A 135 9.51 5.39 13.81
N ASP A 136 10.36 6.40 13.74
CA ASP A 136 10.99 6.88 12.52
C ASP A 136 12.52 6.90 12.71
N VAL A 137 13.25 6.53 11.66
CA VAL A 137 14.72 6.48 11.68
C VAL A 137 15.31 7.88 11.58
N ASP A 138 16.04 8.28 12.62
CA ASP A 138 16.60 9.61 12.69
C ASP A 138 17.75 9.80 11.68
N GLY A 139 17.51 10.64 10.67
CA GLY A 139 18.56 11.12 9.77
C GLY A 139 18.98 10.10 8.69
N LEU A 140 18.09 9.19 8.29
CA LEU A 140 18.36 8.22 7.24
C LEU A 140 18.69 8.90 5.89
N THR A 141 18.05 10.01 5.55
CA THR A 141 18.41 10.84 4.38
C THR A 141 19.89 11.20 4.35
N ARG A 142 20.45 11.63 5.49
CA ARG A 142 21.88 12.01 5.60
C ARG A 142 22.81 10.81 5.39
N ILE A 143 22.38 9.62 5.83
CA ILE A 143 23.12 8.37 5.58
C ILE A 143 23.09 8.02 4.10
N ASN A 144 21.92 8.13 3.47
CA ASN A 144 21.77 7.87 2.04
C ASN A 144 22.64 8.81 1.19
N GLU A 145 22.71 10.09 1.55
CA GLU A 145 23.56 11.08 0.89
C GLU A 145 25.05 10.79 1.07
N LYS A 146 25.47 10.37 2.28
CA LYS A 146 26.88 10.15 2.61
C LYS A 146 27.42 8.78 2.17
N HIS A 147 26.60 7.74 2.23
CA HIS A 147 27.01 6.34 2.12
C HIS A 147 26.28 5.55 1.02
N SER A 148 25.46 6.23 0.19
CA SER A 148 24.54 5.70 -0.83
C SER A 148 23.24 5.11 -0.29
N ARG A 149 22.22 5.02 -1.16
CA ARG A 149 20.92 4.39 -0.84
C ARG A 149 21.03 2.96 -0.33
N LYS A 150 22.00 2.19 -0.85
CA LYS A 150 22.24 0.82 -0.39
C LYS A 150 22.63 0.76 1.09
N ALA A 151 23.29 1.79 1.62
CA ALA A 151 23.61 1.85 3.04
C ALA A 151 22.34 2.08 3.87
N GLY A 152 21.41 2.92 3.40
CA GLY A 152 20.10 3.08 4.05
C GLY A 152 19.27 1.81 4.02
N ASP A 153 19.28 1.05 2.91
CA ASP A 153 18.59 -0.24 2.83
C ASP A 153 19.10 -1.23 3.88
N VAL A 154 20.43 -1.27 4.08
CA VAL A 154 21.05 -2.11 5.13
C VAL A 154 20.64 -1.64 6.53
N VAL A 155 20.54 -0.32 6.75
CA VAL A 155 20.04 0.22 8.03
C VAL A 155 18.60 -0.21 8.30
N LEU A 156 17.71 -0.07 7.31
CA LEU A 156 16.31 -0.45 7.43
C LEU A 156 16.14 -1.96 7.68
N PHE A 157 16.92 -2.77 6.96
CA PHE A 157 16.96 -4.22 7.17
C PHE A 157 17.37 -4.59 8.60
N GLU A 158 18.42 -3.95 9.12
CA GLU A 158 18.92 -4.26 10.46
C GLU A 158 17.97 -3.79 11.56
N ILE A 159 17.32 -2.63 11.40
CA ILE A 159 16.27 -2.17 12.30
C ILE A 159 15.09 -3.15 12.30
N ALA A 160 14.67 -3.62 11.12
CA ALA A 160 13.60 -4.61 11.03
C ALA A 160 13.95 -5.92 11.74
N ARG A 161 15.20 -6.39 11.62
CA ARG A 161 15.71 -7.56 12.34
C ARG A 161 15.66 -7.37 13.85
N ILE A 162 16.18 -6.23 14.33
CA ILE A 162 16.15 -5.87 15.75
C ILE A 162 14.70 -5.83 16.26
N LEU A 163 13.78 -5.25 15.48
CA LEU A 163 12.37 -5.19 15.82
C LEU A 163 11.75 -6.59 15.91
N LYS A 164 11.95 -7.45 14.90
CA LYS A 164 11.46 -8.85 14.89
C LYS A 164 11.96 -9.63 16.10
N ASP A 165 13.22 -9.46 16.49
CA ASP A 165 13.81 -10.11 17.67
C ASP A 165 13.27 -9.57 19.00
N SER A 166 12.65 -8.39 19.01
CA SER A 166 12.22 -7.70 20.23
C SER A 166 10.74 -7.89 20.54
N VAL A 167 9.94 -8.22 19.53
CA VAL A 167 8.48 -8.41 19.65
C VAL A 167 8.10 -9.83 20.08
N ARG A 168 6.94 -9.97 20.70
CA ARG A 168 6.35 -11.27 21.05
C ARG A 168 5.59 -11.84 19.84
N ALA A 169 5.26 -13.13 19.90
CA ALA A 169 4.46 -13.79 18.88
C ALA A 169 3.05 -13.16 18.67
N THR A 170 2.53 -12.47 19.69
CA THR A 170 1.22 -11.78 19.65
C THR A 170 1.30 -10.37 19.09
N ASP A 171 2.50 -9.80 19.02
CA ASP A 171 2.69 -8.42 18.58
C ASP A 171 2.82 -8.40 17.04
N ILE A 172 2.40 -7.30 16.42
CA ILE A 172 2.34 -7.21 14.96
C ILE A 172 3.28 -6.08 14.50
N PRO A 173 4.53 -6.39 14.10
CA PRO A 173 5.46 -5.39 13.58
C PRO A 173 5.24 -5.13 12.08
N ALA A 174 5.39 -3.89 11.66
CA ALA A 174 5.21 -3.46 10.28
C ALA A 174 6.23 -2.40 9.86
N ARG A 175 6.51 -2.38 8.55
CA ARG A 175 7.07 -1.22 7.87
C ARG A 175 5.90 -0.34 7.44
N PHE A 176 5.74 0.78 8.13
CA PHE A 176 4.58 1.66 7.98
C PHE A 176 4.79 2.69 6.85
N GLY A 177 6.04 3.08 6.60
CA GLY A 177 6.43 4.00 5.54
C GLY A 177 7.85 3.73 5.06
N ASP A 178 8.43 4.68 4.33
CA ASP A 178 9.78 4.53 3.77
C ASP A 178 10.84 4.35 4.87
N GLU A 179 10.74 5.17 5.92
CA GLU A 179 11.65 5.21 7.09
C GLU A 179 10.89 4.99 8.42
N GLU A 180 9.61 4.62 8.32
CA GLU A 180 8.69 4.51 9.46
C GLU A 180 8.32 3.05 9.74
N PHE A 181 8.31 2.71 11.01
CA PHE A 181 7.95 1.39 11.52
C PHE A 181 6.83 1.51 12.56
N ALA A 182 6.05 0.45 12.71
CA ALA A 182 4.97 0.39 13.67
C ALA A 182 4.84 -0.99 14.31
N VAL A 183 4.29 -1.05 15.52
CA VAL A 183 4.04 -2.28 16.26
C VAL A 183 2.70 -2.18 16.99
N ILE A 184 1.84 -3.18 16.78
CA ILE A 184 0.63 -3.36 17.60
C ILE A 184 1.01 -4.22 18.79
N LEU A 185 0.84 -3.69 20.00
CA LEU A 185 1.05 -4.40 21.27
C LEU A 185 -0.30 -4.69 21.92
N ALA A 186 -0.83 -5.89 21.69
CA ALA A 186 -2.06 -6.36 22.33
C ALA A 186 -1.80 -6.67 23.81
N HIS A 187 -2.82 -6.50 24.66
CA HIS A 187 -2.74 -6.73 26.10
C HIS A 187 -1.59 -5.95 26.78
N THR A 188 -1.30 -4.74 26.29
CA THR A 188 -0.18 -3.92 26.73
C THR A 188 -0.63 -2.49 26.94
N THR A 189 -0.40 -1.93 28.13
CA THR A 189 -0.67 -0.52 28.47
C THR A 189 0.42 0.41 27.93
N ALA A 190 0.17 1.73 27.91
CA ALA A 190 1.18 2.72 27.51
C ALA A 190 2.46 2.63 28.35
N GLU A 191 2.35 2.38 29.66
CA GLU A 191 3.50 2.25 30.56
C GLU A 191 4.37 1.03 30.20
N GLN A 192 3.74 -0.10 29.90
CA GLN A 192 4.45 -1.31 29.48
C GLN A 192 5.05 -1.13 28.08
N ALA A 193 4.32 -0.47 27.18
CA ALA A 193 4.81 -0.13 25.85
C ALA A 193 6.01 0.82 25.91
N LEU A 194 6.06 1.75 26.88
CA LEU A 194 7.20 2.63 27.09
C LEU A 194 8.46 1.86 27.44
N ILE A 195 8.35 0.85 28.31
CA ILE A 195 9.49 -0.02 28.65
C ILE A 195 9.98 -0.79 27.40
N PHE A 196 9.05 -1.32 26.60
CA PHE A 196 9.39 -1.98 25.33
C PHE A 196 10.06 -1.02 24.35
N ALA A 197 9.49 0.17 24.16
CA ALA A 197 9.95 1.20 23.24
C ALA A 197 11.36 1.69 23.62
N GLU A 198 11.61 1.99 24.88
CA GLU A 198 12.92 2.43 25.36
C GLU A 198 13.99 1.34 25.16
N ARG A 199 13.67 0.07 25.48
CA ARG A 199 14.58 -1.04 25.22
C ARG A 199 14.90 -1.19 23.73
N LEU A 200 13.89 -1.09 22.87
CA LEU A 200 14.07 -1.16 21.42
C LEU A 200 14.93 0.02 20.92
N ARG A 201 14.61 1.24 21.34
CA ARG A 201 15.31 2.47 21.00
C ARG A 201 16.78 2.40 21.40
N GLU A 202 17.08 2.00 22.63
CA GLU A 202 18.46 1.84 23.11
C GLU A 202 19.21 0.73 22.36
N ARG A 203 18.55 -0.39 22.06
CA ARG A 203 19.16 -1.47 21.28
C ARG A 203 19.53 -0.99 19.87
N ILE A 204 18.65 -0.26 19.20
CA ILE A 204 18.93 0.35 17.88
C ILE A 204 20.08 1.35 18.02
N ALA A 205 19.99 2.27 18.97
CA ALA A 205 21.00 3.32 19.20
C ALA A 205 22.39 2.74 19.47
N ASN A 206 22.50 1.58 20.13
CA ASN A 206 23.77 0.94 20.45
C ASN A 206 24.27 -0.05 19.38
N THR A 207 23.49 -0.31 18.33
CA THR A 207 23.90 -1.24 17.27
C THR A 207 24.76 -0.53 16.23
N LYS A 208 25.96 -1.08 16.00
CA LYS A 208 26.81 -0.67 14.87
C LYS A 208 26.45 -1.48 13.64
N ILE A 209 25.95 -0.80 12.61
CA ILE A 209 25.47 -1.42 11.38
C ILE A 209 26.60 -1.38 10.36
N LYS A 210 27.06 -2.56 9.94
CA LYS A 210 28.11 -2.68 8.93
C LYS A 210 27.52 -2.52 7.53
N THR A 211 27.94 -1.50 6.81
CA THR A 211 27.59 -1.29 5.40
C THR A 211 28.83 -1.45 4.52
N LEU A 212 28.64 -1.58 3.21
CA LEU A 212 29.75 -1.57 2.24
C LEU A 212 30.57 -0.27 2.29
N SER A 213 29.95 0.82 2.75
CA SER A 213 30.54 2.16 2.82
C SER A 213 31.11 2.48 4.22
N GLY A 214 31.20 1.49 5.11
CA GLY A 214 31.67 1.64 6.50
C GLY A 214 30.62 1.34 7.56
N GLU A 215 31.00 1.49 8.83
CA GLU A 215 30.08 1.35 9.97
C GLU A 215 29.23 2.62 10.14
N VAL A 216 27.92 2.43 10.29
CA VAL A 216 26.96 3.50 10.59
C VAL A 216 26.21 3.18 11.87
N GLN A 217 25.74 4.22 12.54
CA GLN A 217 24.93 4.15 13.75
C GLN A 217 23.79 5.13 13.61
N VAL A 218 22.59 4.71 14.01
CA VAL A 218 21.35 5.48 13.90
C VAL A 218 20.59 5.45 15.21
N THR A 219 19.72 6.42 15.36
CA THR A 219 18.73 6.46 16.44
C THR A 219 17.33 6.47 15.85
N VAL A 220 16.33 6.31 16.70
CA VAL A 220 14.92 6.41 16.30
C VAL A 220 14.17 7.36 17.23
N SER A 221 13.20 8.06 16.67
CA SER A 221 12.22 8.86 17.42
C SER A 221 10.92 8.07 17.52
N VAL A 222 10.42 7.84 18.74
CA VAL A 222 9.35 6.89 19.02
C VAL A 222 8.10 7.58 19.60
N GLY A 223 6.94 7.25 19.07
CA GLY A 223 5.64 7.66 19.58
C GLY A 223 4.85 6.46 20.11
N ILE A 224 4.13 6.67 21.20
CA ILE A 224 3.25 5.66 21.81
C ILE A 224 1.83 6.23 21.89
N GLY A 225 0.84 5.47 21.41
CA GLY A 225 -0.58 5.78 21.58
C GLY A 225 -1.32 4.58 22.14
N GLU A 226 -1.93 4.73 23.31
CA GLU A 226 -2.81 3.71 23.88
C GLU A 226 -4.24 3.89 23.36
N TYR A 227 -4.90 2.77 23.07
CA TYR A 227 -6.29 2.74 22.66
C TYR A 227 -7.20 3.18 23.81
N GLU A 228 -8.03 4.19 23.55
CA GLU A 228 -9.11 4.59 24.44
C GLU A 228 -10.46 4.29 23.80
N ALA A 229 -11.50 4.10 24.63
CA ALA A 229 -12.87 3.90 24.14
C ALA A 229 -13.38 5.05 23.25
N SER A 230 -12.82 6.26 23.38
CA SER A 230 -13.14 7.42 22.53
C SER A 230 -12.61 7.30 21.09
N ILE A 231 -11.75 6.33 20.80
CA ILE A 231 -11.27 6.03 19.46
C ILE A 231 -12.28 5.14 18.74
N GLU A 232 -12.93 5.71 17.72
CA GLU A 232 -13.94 5.05 16.91
C GLU A 232 -13.33 4.32 15.72
N ARG A 233 -12.28 4.91 15.13
CA ARG A 233 -11.62 4.46 13.90
C ARG A 233 -10.12 4.30 14.11
N HIS A 234 -9.52 3.29 13.48
CA HIS A 234 -8.10 2.97 13.64
C HIS A 234 -7.16 4.14 13.28
N TYR A 235 -7.51 4.95 12.28
CA TYR A 235 -6.68 6.08 11.85
C TYR A 235 -6.51 7.16 12.93
N GLN A 236 -7.44 7.29 13.88
CA GLN A 236 -7.31 8.25 14.99
C GLN A 236 -6.19 7.83 15.94
N LEU A 237 -6.06 6.51 16.20
CA LEU A 237 -4.96 5.99 17.02
C LEU A 237 -3.61 6.16 16.33
N VAL A 238 -3.57 5.94 15.01
CA VAL A 238 -2.38 6.22 14.18
C VAL A 238 -2.01 7.70 14.27
N GLU A 239 -2.97 8.61 14.05
CA GLU A 239 -2.74 10.06 14.10
C GLU A 239 -2.20 10.51 15.47
N HIS A 240 -2.80 10.02 16.57
CA HIS A 240 -2.33 10.30 17.92
C HIS A 240 -0.89 9.83 18.14
N THR A 241 -0.59 8.61 17.70
CA THR A 241 0.76 8.04 17.85
C THR A 241 1.78 8.80 17.00
N GLN A 242 1.39 9.24 15.80
CA GLN A 242 2.26 10.00 14.90
C GLN A 242 2.56 11.40 15.44
N LYS A 243 1.58 12.07 16.08
CA LYS A 243 1.83 13.31 16.84
C LYS A 243 2.86 13.12 17.95
N ALA A 244 2.86 11.97 18.62
CA ALA A 244 3.89 11.65 19.61
C ALA A 244 5.28 11.42 18.98
N VAL A 245 5.36 10.77 17.81
CA VAL A 245 6.62 10.67 17.03
C VAL A 245 7.14 12.07 16.69
N GLU A 246 6.27 12.96 16.22
CA GLU A 246 6.62 14.36 15.94
C GLU A 246 7.14 15.08 17.19
N GLY A 247 6.47 14.90 18.33
CA GLY A 247 6.93 15.42 19.63
C GLY A 247 8.34 14.92 19.98
N SER A 248 8.63 13.64 19.74
CA SER A 248 9.98 13.08 19.92
C SER A 248 11.01 13.73 18.99
N LYS A 249 10.67 13.92 17.71
CA LYS A 249 11.54 14.57 16.73
C LYS A 249 11.83 16.04 17.11
N GLN A 250 10.81 16.79 17.49
CA GLN A 250 10.90 18.21 17.85
C GLN A 250 11.71 18.45 19.13
N GLN A 251 11.64 17.52 20.09
CA GLN A 251 12.38 17.66 21.35
C GLN A 251 13.82 17.12 21.30
N GLY A 252 14.36 16.86 20.11
CA GLY A 252 15.78 16.53 19.93
C GLY A 252 16.07 15.09 19.51
N LYS A 253 15.05 14.34 19.05
CA LYS A 253 15.19 12.97 18.53
C LYS A 253 15.70 11.96 19.57
N ASN A 254 15.95 10.72 19.15
CA ASN A 254 16.45 9.62 19.99
C ASN A 254 15.72 9.51 21.34
N ARG A 255 14.40 9.57 21.32
CA ARG A 255 13.56 9.55 22.52
C ARG A 255 12.21 8.95 22.22
N THR A 256 11.48 8.67 23.28
CA THR A 256 10.10 8.23 23.22
C THR A 256 9.17 9.28 23.82
N THR A 257 8.02 9.48 23.18
CA THR A 257 6.93 10.30 23.70
C THR A 257 5.65 9.46 23.72
N THR A 258 4.92 9.51 24.82
CA THR A 258 3.57 8.94 24.90
C THR A 258 2.57 10.04 24.61
N TRP A 259 1.69 9.81 23.64
CA TRP A 259 0.60 10.72 23.33
C TRP A 259 -0.32 10.88 24.53
N ARG A 260 -0.69 12.12 24.86
CA ARG A 260 -1.71 12.43 25.86
C ARG A 260 -2.78 13.33 25.24
N LYS A 261 -4.02 13.11 25.63
CA LYS A 261 -5.18 13.87 25.13
C LYS A 261 -5.09 15.38 25.43
N GLU A 262 -4.31 15.76 26.45
CA GLU A 262 -4.04 17.15 26.81
C GLU A 262 -3.20 17.90 25.76
N ASP A 263 -2.47 17.17 24.91
CA ASP A 263 -1.58 17.73 23.88
C ASP A 263 -2.35 18.36 22.69
N GLN A 264 -3.68 18.20 22.61
CA GLN A 264 -4.52 18.81 21.56
C GLN A 264 -4.89 20.28 21.79
N LYS A 265 -4.58 20.86 22.97
CA LYS A 265 -5.04 22.20 23.36
C LYS A 265 -4.05 23.34 23.08
N SER A 266 -2.95 23.08 22.37
CA SER A 266 -1.90 24.08 22.10
C SER A 266 -1.81 24.46 20.63
#